data_AF-A0A9E6MEW1-F1
#
_entry.id   AF-A0A9E6MEW1-F1
#
_cell.length_a   1.000
_cell.length_b   1.000
_cell.length_c   1.000
_cell.angle_alpha   90.00
_cell.angle_beta   90.00
_cell.angle_gamma   90.00
#
_symmetry.space_group_name_H-M   'P 1'
#
loop_
_entity.id
_entity.type
_entity.pdbx_description
1 polymer ?
#
loop_
_entity_poly.entity_id
_entity_poly.type
_entity_poly.pdbx_seq_one_letter_code
_entity_poly.pdbx_strand_id
1 'polypeptide(L)'
;MVETLYILILIPVLLYLFFSVLEIWLVYRIALRNHSRSLLFIQGSTELTHTLLVFAYAQFMVTFSSLLIDIGGELYWPIALLMATLLLRGSTYLLLFYRERPPRWMYLVLLGTYLVGVASLVWALLIVVPAIITKSFVPDTTNIDLVLTVGLPALAFVMIPIIAVYKSAFAALRKK
;
A
#
# COMPACT_ATOMS: atom_id res chain seq x y z
N MET A 1 23.09 -0.76 -10.36
CA MET A 1 22.23 0.31 -10.91
C MET A 1 20.86 -0.24 -11.28
N VAL A 2 20.78 -1.14 -12.27
CA VAL A 2 19.50 -1.80 -12.67
C VAL A 2 18.86 -2.59 -11.52
N GLU A 3 19.63 -3.47 -10.86
CA GLU A 3 19.17 -4.23 -9.68
C GLU A 3 18.69 -3.32 -8.54
N THR A 4 19.35 -2.18 -8.36
CA THR A 4 18.99 -1.19 -7.33
C THR A 4 17.60 -0.60 -7.59
N LEU A 5 17.25 -0.31 -8.85
CA LEU A 5 15.91 0.18 -9.20
C LEU A 5 14.83 -0.87 -8.96
N TYR A 6 15.11 -2.14 -9.29
CA TYR A 6 14.21 -3.24 -8.97
C TYR A 6 13.94 -3.35 -7.47
N ILE A 7 15.00 -3.28 -6.66
CA ILE A 7 14.90 -3.31 -5.19
C ILE A 7 14.11 -2.12 -4.66
N LEU A 8 14.34 -0.92 -5.20
CA LEU A 8 13.67 0.32 -4.75
C LEU A 8 12.18 0.37 -5.05
N ILE A 9 11.71 -0.38 -6.05
CA ILE A 9 10.28 -0.53 -6.35
C ILE A 9 9.69 -1.69 -5.56
N LEU A 10 10.40 -2.82 -5.51
CA LEU A 10 9.87 -4.04 -4.92
C LEU A 10 9.77 -3.95 -3.39
N ILE A 11 10.76 -3.38 -2.70
CA ILE A 11 10.74 -3.28 -1.22
C ILE A 11 9.51 -2.51 -0.72
N PRO A 12 9.20 -1.29 -1.21
CA PRO A 12 8.00 -0.58 -0.76
C PRO A 12 6.70 -1.34 -1.03
N VAL A 13 6.61 -2.06 -2.15
CA VAL A 13 5.44 -2.91 -2.45
C VAL A 13 5.33 -4.08 -1.47
N LEU A 14 6.44 -4.76 -1.17
CA LEU A 14 6.46 -5.86 -0.19
C LEU A 14 6.15 -5.37 1.22
N LEU A 15 6.69 -4.20 1.61
CA LEU A 15 6.36 -3.57 2.89
C LEU A 15 4.87 -3.19 2.95
N TYR A 16 4.32 -2.62 1.88
CA TYR A 16 2.89 -2.33 1.77
C TYR A 16 2.04 -3.59 1.94
N LEU A 17 2.40 -4.70 1.27
CA LEU A 17 1.69 -5.98 1.40
C LEU A 17 1.77 -6.52 2.83
N PHE A 18 2.95 -6.51 3.44
CA PHE A 18 3.15 -6.93 4.83
C PHE A 18 2.27 -6.12 5.80
N PHE A 19 2.30 -4.79 5.68
CA PHE A 19 1.49 -3.92 6.52
C PHE A 19 -0.01 -4.06 6.25
N SER A 20 -0.40 -4.30 4.99
CA SER A 20 -1.80 -4.57 4.64
C SER A 20 -2.32 -5.84 5.32
N VAL A 21 -1.51 -6.89 5.44
CA VAL A 21 -1.88 -8.11 6.19
C VAL A 21 -2.10 -7.80 7.67
N LEU A 22 -1.24 -7.00 8.28
CA LEU A 22 -1.40 -6.55 9.67
C LEU A 22 -2.69 -5.72 9.84
N GLU A 23 -2.97 -4.80 8.92
CA GLU A 23 -4.17 -3.97 8.93
C GLU A 23 -5.45 -4.80 8.75
N ILE A 24 -5.45 -5.76 7.81
CA ILE A 24 -6.54 -6.75 7.64
C ILE A 24 -6.83 -7.47 8.95
N TRP A 25 -5.80 -8.00 9.60
CA TRP A 25 -5.93 -8.70 10.87
C TRP A 25 -6.51 -7.78 11.96
N LEU A 26 -6.07 -6.54 12.03
CA LEU A 26 -6.58 -5.56 13.00
C LEU A 26 -8.05 -5.19 12.72
N VAL A 27 -8.39 -4.86 11.48
CA VAL A 27 -9.77 -4.52 11.08
C VAL A 27 -10.70 -5.69 11.40
N TYR A 28 -10.29 -6.91 11.07
CA TYR A 28 -11.04 -8.12 11.42
C TYR A 28 -11.28 -8.26 12.93
N ARG A 29 -10.24 -8.06 13.74
CA ARG A 29 -10.36 -8.10 15.22
C ARG A 29 -11.29 -7.02 15.75
N ILE A 30 -11.29 -5.82 15.17
CA ILE A 30 -12.17 -4.71 15.56
C ILE A 30 -13.62 -5.01 15.20
N ALA A 31 -13.86 -5.50 13.98
CA ALA A 31 -15.19 -5.88 13.50
C ALA A 31 -15.86 -6.90 14.45
N LEU A 32 -15.06 -7.79 15.06
CA LEU A 32 -15.54 -8.79 16.02
C LEU A 32 -15.67 -8.27 17.47
N ARG A 33 -14.81 -7.35 17.93
CA ARG A 33 -14.67 -7.01 19.37
C ARG A 33 -15.02 -5.56 19.75
N ASN A 34 -15.68 -4.78 18.88
CA ASN A 34 -16.16 -3.40 19.16
C ASN A 34 -15.08 -2.49 19.81
N HIS A 35 -13.84 -2.52 19.33
CA HIS A 35 -12.76 -1.67 19.87
C HIS A 35 -12.75 -0.30 19.18
N SER A 36 -13.17 0.76 19.87
CA SER A 36 -13.21 2.13 19.32
C SER A 36 -11.84 2.82 19.28
N ARG A 37 -10.95 2.55 20.25
CA ARG A 37 -9.61 3.19 20.32
C ARG A 37 -8.62 2.75 19.23
N SER A 38 -8.88 1.66 18.53
CA SER A 38 -7.99 1.13 17.49
C SER A 38 -8.22 1.75 16.11
N LEU A 39 -9.27 2.56 15.91
CA LEU A 39 -9.53 3.23 14.63
C LEU A 39 -8.52 4.34 14.30
N LEU A 40 -8.12 5.16 15.28
CA LEU A 40 -7.06 6.16 15.16
C LEU A 40 -5.73 5.56 14.71
N PHE A 41 -5.43 4.36 15.21
CA PHE A 41 -4.23 3.64 14.83
C PHE A 41 -4.27 3.20 13.37
N ILE A 42 -5.38 2.59 12.94
CA ILE A 42 -5.49 2.07 11.59
C ILE A 42 -5.52 3.22 10.57
N GLN A 43 -6.15 4.35 10.88
CA GLN A 43 -6.11 5.51 9.99
C GLN A 43 -4.66 6.01 9.81
N GLY A 44 -3.93 6.21 10.91
CA GLY A 44 -2.54 6.65 10.86
C GLY A 44 -1.62 5.66 10.13
N SER A 45 -1.83 4.35 10.32
CA SER A 45 -1.06 3.35 9.59
C SER A 45 -1.41 3.31 8.09
N THR A 46 -2.69 3.48 7.75
CA THR A 46 -3.17 3.48 6.36
C THR A 46 -2.60 4.63 5.54
N GLU A 47 -2.57 5.84 6.09
CA GLU A 47 -1.99 7.00 5.39
C GLU A 47 -0.52 6.77 5.06
N LEU A 48 0.20 6.13 5.99
CA LEU A 48 1.61 5.83 5.82
C LEU A 48 1.86 4.65 4.86
N THR A 49 1.04 3.59 4.90
CA THR A 49 1.14 2.48 3.95
C THR A 49 0.81 2.93 2.53
N HIS A 50 -0.20 3.79 2.34
CA HIS A 50 -0.46 4.40 1.03
C HIS A 50 0.73 5.20 0.51
N THR A 51 1.48 5.88 1.38
CA THR A 51 2.67 6.63 0.97
C THR A 51 3.73 5.71 0.36
N LEU A 52 3.91 4.49 0.89
CA LEU A 52 4.81 3.48 0.31
C LEU A 52 4.35 3.04 -1.09
N LEU A 53 3.04 2.84 -1.27
CA LEU A 53 2.48 2.43 -2.56
C LEU A 53 2.60 3.54 -3.61
N VAL A 54 2.34 4.79 -3.24
CA VAL A 54 2.51 5.96 -4.11
C VAL A 54 3.98 6.13 -4.50
N PHE A 55 4.90 5.96 -3.55
CA PHE A 55 6.33 5.98 -3.83
C PHE A 55 6.73 4.91 -4.85
N ALA A 56 6.31 3.66 -4.64
CA ALA A 56 6.57 2.56 -5.58
C ALA A 56 6.01 2.86 -6.98
N TYR A 57 4.78 3.38 -7.05
CA TYR A 57 4.14 3.74 -8.32
C TYR A 57 4.88 4.87 -9.03
N ALA A 58 5.22 5.95 -8.33
CA ALA A 58 5.97 7.07 -8.92
C ALA A 58 7.32 6.59 -9.47
N GLN A 59 8.01 5.74 -8.72
CA GLN A 59 9.26 5.14 -9.14
C GLN A 59 9.11 4.23 -10.36
N PHE A 60 8.04 3.43 -10.39
CA PHE A 60 7.69 2.58 -11.53
C PHE A 60 7.37 3.41 -12.78
N MET A 61 6.62 4.51 -12.66
CA MET A 61 6.32 5.40 -13.78
C MET A 61 7.58 6.01 -14.40
N VAL A 62 8.56 6.38 -13.59
CA VAL A 62 9.82 6.97 -14.08
C VAL A 62 10.71 5.93 -14.76
N THR A 63 10.74 4.70 -14.24
CA THR A 63 11.71 3.67 -14.67
C THR A 63 11.16 2.67 -15.68
N PHE A 64 9.84 2.47 -15.74
CA PHE A 64 9.13 1.50 -16.59
C PHE A 64 8.04 2.16 -17.44
N SER A 65 8.18 3.44 -17.77
CA SER A 65 7.22 4.18 -18.60
C SER A 65 6.89 3.49 -19.93
N SER A 66 7.90 2.93 -20.60
CA SER A 66 7.72 2.20 -21.86
C SER A 66 7.08 0.83 -21.69
N LEU A 67 7.19 0.19 -20.51
CA LEU A 67 6.50 -1.07 -20.22
C LEU A 67 4.98 -0.85 -20.12
N LEU A 68 4.54 0.32 -19.65
CA LEU A 68 3.12 0.66 -19.54
C LEU A 68 2.41 0.73 -20.90
N ILE A 69 3.14 1.09 -21.97
CA ILE A 69 2.61 1.09 -23.34
C ILE A 69 2.22 -0.34 -23.75
N ASP A 70 3.01 -1.31 -23.30
CA ASP A 70 2.92 -2.71 -23.69
C ASP A 70 1.87 -3.52 -22.91
N ILE A 71 1.74 -3.27 -21.60
CA ILE A 71 0.86 -4.06 -20.71
C ILE A 71 -0.28 -3.24 -20.11
N GLY A 72 -0.44 -1.97 -20.50
CA GLY A 72 -1.44 -1.06 -19.93
C GLY A 72 -2.88 -1.58 -20.05
N GLY A 73 -3.21 -2.26 -21.15
CA GLY A 73 -4.52 -2.89 -21.34
C GLY A 73 -4.80 -4.03 -20.35
N GLU A 74 -3.78 -4.85 -20.05
CA GLU A 74 -3.88 -5.94 -19.07
C GLU A 74 -3.92 -5.43 -17.64
N LEU A 75 -3.23 -4.32 -17.37
CA LEU A 75 -3.22 -3.66 -16.06
C LEU A 75 -4.51 -2.89 -15.74
N TYR A 76 -5.38 -2.64 -16.71
CA TYR A 76 -6.58 -1.83 -16.54
C TYR A 76 -7.42 -2.26 -15.33
N TRP A 77 -7.84 -3.53 -15.30
CA TRP A 77 -8.71 -4.05 -14.24
C TRP A 77 -8.06 -4.09 -12.85
N PRO A 78 -6.86 -4.67 -12.66
CA PRO A 78 -6.25 -4.69 -11.34
C PRO A 78 -5.96 -3.28 -10.81
N ILE A 79 -5.55 -2.33 -11.67
CA ILE A 79 -5.32 -0.95 -11.24
C ILE A 79 -6.64 -0.22 -10.96
N ALA A 80 -7.68 -0.40 -11.78
CA ALA A 80 -9.00 0.20 -11.54
C ALA A 80 -9.62 -0.29 -10.22
N LEU A 81 -9.54 -1.60 -9.93
CA LEU A 81 -10.00 -2.17 -8.66
C LEU A 81 -9.18 -1.66 -7.49
N LEU A 82 -7.85 -1.58 -7.64
CA LEU A 82 -6.98 -1.00 -6.62
C LEU A 82 -7.39 0.45 -6.34
N MET A 83 -7.52 1.30 -7.36
CA MET A 83 -7.98 2.69 -7.20
C MET A 83 -9.33 2.79 -6.48
N ALA A 84 -10.33 2.02 -6.93
CA ALA A 84 -11.66 2.02 -6.32
C ALA A 84 -11.60 1.61 -4.85
N THR A 85 -10.81 0.58 -4.52
CA THR A 85 -10.67 0.13 -3.12
C THR A 85 -9.93 1.13 -2.25
N LEU A 86 -8.90 1.82 -2.74
CA LEU A 86 -8.22 2.87 -1.98
C LEU A 86 -9.14 4.05 -1.68
N LEU A 87 -9.95 4.47 -2.66
CA LEU A 87 -10.97 5.52 -2.48
C LEU A 87 -12.01 5.12 -1.42
N LEU A 88 -12.63 3.95 -1.59
CA LEU A 88 -13.62 3.43 -0.65
C LEU A 88 -13.04 3.27 0.76
N ARG A 89 -11.79 2.81 0.87
CA ARG A 89 -11.08 2.66 2.13
C ARG A 89 -10.90 4.01 2.84
N GLY A 90 -10.38 5.01 2.13
CA GLY A 90 -10.21 6.37 2.66
C GLY A 90 -11.53 6.99 3.12
N SER A 91 -12.59 6.88 2.32
CA SER A 91 -13.93 7.37 2.69
C SER A 91 -14.48 6.62 3.92
N THR A 92 -14.29 5.31 4.00
CA THR A 92 -14.77 4.50 5.12
C THR A 92 -14.03 4.84 6.41
N TYR A 93 -12.74 5.15 6.36
CA TYR A 93 -12.00 5.63 7.52
C TYR A 93 -12.58 6.91 8.11
N LEU A 94 -12.83 7.91 7.25
CA LEU A 94 -13.43 9.17 7.69
C LEU A 94 -14.80 8.93 8.33
N LEU A 95 -15.64 8.09 7.71
CA LEU A 95 -16.96 7.75 8.27
C LEU A 95 -16.88 7.03 9.62
N LEU A 96 -15.94 6.10 9.78
CA LEU A 96 -15.74 5.38 11.03
C LEU A 96 -15.14 6.26 12.12
N PHE A 97 -14.32 7.26 11.74
CA PHE A 97 -13.68 8.19 12.66
C PHE A 97 -14.67 9.20 13.26
N TYR A 98 -15.50 9.83 12.42
CA TYR A 98 -16.44 10.87 12.86
C TYR A 98 -17.72 10.34 13.51
N ARG A 99 -17.95 9.02 13.48
CA ARG A 99 -19.17 8.41 14.01
C ARG A 99 -18.92 7.79 15.38
N GLU A 100 -19.65 8.23 16.40
CA GLU A 100 -19.52 7.71 17.77
C GLU A 100 -19.88 6.22 17.88
N ARG A 101 -20.84 5.75 17.08
CA ARG A 101 -21.33 4.35 17.08
C ARG A 101 -21.50 3.84 15.65
N PRO A 102 -20.42 3.48 14.95
CA PRO A 102 -20.50 2.97 13.60
C PRO A 102 -21.09 1.54 13.58
N PRO A 103 -22.02 1.25 12.66
CA PRO A 103 -22.59 -0.09 12.50
C PRO A 103 -21.55 -1.09 12.00
N ARG A 104 -21.70 -2.36 12.39
CA ARG A 104 -20.74 -3.45 12.07
C ARG A 104 -20.46 -3.61 10.57
N TRP A 105 -21.45 -3.39 9.72
CA TRP A 105 -21.29 -3.52 8.27
C TRP A 105 -20.24 -2.55 7.69
N MET A 106 -20.02 -1.38 8.31
CA MET A 106 -18.98 -0.44 7.85
C MET A 106 -17.57 -1.02 8.03
N TYR A 107 -17.34 -1.79 9.09
CA TYR A 107 -16.06 -2.50 9.30
C TYR A 107 -15.90 -3.67 8.31
N LEU A 108 -17.00 -4.33 7.94
CA LEU A 108 -16.97 -5.38 6.90
C LEU A 108 -16.67 -4.79 5.52
N VAL A 109 -17.24 -3.62 5.21
CA VAL A 109 -16.89 -2.86 3.99
C VAL A 109 -15.41 -2.49 4.01
N LEU A 110 -14.91 -1.94 5.12
CA LEU A 110 -13.48 -1.63 5.27
C LEU A 110 -12.61 -2.87 5.05
N LEU A 111 -12.94 -4.00 5.69
CA LEU A 111 -12.24 -5.26 5.51
C LEU A 111 -12.25 -5.72 4.05
N GLY A 112 -13.40 -5.62 3.38
CA GLY A 112 -13.55 -5.93 1.96
C GLY A 112 -12.63 -5.08 1.09
N THR A 113 -12.53 -3.76 1.35
CA THR A 113 -11.62 -2.88 0.59
C THR A 113 -10.14 -3.24 0.77
N TYR A 114 -9.75 -3.77 1.92
CA TYR A 114 -8.40 -4.30 2.10
C TYR A 114 -8.16 -5.57 1.29
N LEU A 115 -9.05 -6.55 1.42
CA LEU A 115 -8.90 -7.85 0.77
C LEU A 115 -8.88 -7.70 -0.75
N VAL A 116 -9.83 -6.94 -1.31
CA VAL A 116 -9.89 -6.68 -2.75
C VAL A 116 -8.70 -5.83 -3.19
N GLY A 117 -8.28 -4.85 -2.40
CA GLY A 117 -7.11 -4.03 -2.73
C GLY A 117 -5.81 -4.83 -2.77
N VAL A 118 -5.57 -5.71 -1.79
CA VAL A 118 -4.42 -6.63 -1.76
C VAL A 118 -4.48 -7.60 -2.93
N ALA A 119 -5.64 -8.22 -3.18
CA ALA A 119 -5.81 -9.14 -4.31
C ALA A 119 -5.55 -8.45 -5.66
N SER A 120 -6.02 -7.21 -5.82
CA SER A 120 -5.80 -6.41 -7.04
C SER A 120 -4.33 -6.05 -7.23
N LEU A 121 -3.62 -5.70 -6.15
CA LEU A 121 -2.17 -5.45 -6.21
C LEU A 121 -1.38 -6.72 -6.54
N VAL A 122 -1.73 -7.86 -5.93
CA VAL A 122 -1.11 -9.15 -6.27
C VAL A 122 -1.36 -9.51 -7.73
N TRP A 123 -2.59 -9.29 -8.24
CA TRP A 123 -2.91 -9.49 -9.64
C TRP A 123 -2.08 -8.59 -10.57
N ALA A 124 -1.93 -7.29 -10.24
CA ALA A 124 -1.03 -6.41 -10.99
C ALA A 124 0.41 -6.95 -11.03
N LEU A 125 0.94 -7.41 -9.88
CA LEU A 125 2.28 -8.00 -9.81
C LEU A 125 2.43 -9.27 -10.65
N LEU A 126 1.39 -10.10 -10.71
CA LEU A 126 1.36 -11.30 -11.55
C LEU A 126 1.35 -11.00 -13.05
N ILE A 127 1.05 -9.77 -13.46
CA ILE A 127 1.18 -9.30 -14.85
C ILE A 127 2.55 -8.64 -15.05
N VAL A 128 2.91 -7.69 -14.18
CA VAL A 128 4.13 -6.89 -14.29
C VAL A 128 5.40 -7.75 -14.21
N VAL A 129 5.49 -8.65 -13.22
CA VAL A 129 6.72 -9.43 -12.99
C VAL A 129 7.04 -10.35 -14.17
N PRO A 130 6.11 -11.17 -14.70
CA PRO A 130 6.38 -11.96 -15.89
C PRO A 130 6.66 -11.11 -17.12
N ALA A 131 5.99 -9.96 -17.30
CA ALA A 131 6.25 -9.07 -18.43
C ALA A 131 7.69 -8.53 -18.41
N ILE A 132 8.19 -8.12 -17.24
CA ILE A 132 9.58 -7.70 -17.05
C ILE A 132 10.55 -8.82 -17.42
N ILE A 133 10.32 -10.04 -16.91
CA ILE A 133 11.20 -11.20 -17.13
C ILE A 133 11.20 -11.63 -18.60
N THR A 134 10.02 -11.81 -19.19
CA THR A 134 9.88 -12.37 -20.55
C THR A 134 10.31 -11.39 -21.64
N LYS A 135 10.06 -10.09 -21.44
CA LYS A 135 10.47 -9.05 -22.39
C LYS A 135 11.88 -8.52 -22.15
N SER A 136 12.61 -9.07 -21.17
CA SER A 136 13.96 -8.63 -20.77
C SER A 136 14.05 -7.11 -20.61
N PHE A 137 13.03 -6.53 -19.99
CA PHE A 137 12.90 -5.08 -19.95
C PHE A 137 14.02 -4.49 -19.09
N VAL A 138 14.73 -3.50 -19.63
CA VAL A 138 15.76 -2.78 -18.88
C VAL A 138 15.15 -1.49 -18.36
N PRO A 139 15.07 -1.28 -17.03
CA PRO A 139 14.54 -0.05 -16.47
C PRO A 139 15.38 1.14 -16.93
N ASP A 140 14.73 2.26 -17.21
CA ASP A 140 15.40 3.50 -17.55
C ASP A 140 16.24 3.98 -16.35
N THR A 141 17.56 4.04 -16.54
CA THR A 141 18.52 4.50 -15.53
C THR A 141 18.90 5.97 -15.69
N THR A 142 18.37 6.70 -16.68
CA THR A 142 18.75 8.10 -16.95
C THR A 142 18.51 9.00 -15.74
N ASN A 143 17.48 8.72 -14.93
CA ASN A 143 17.12 9.52 -13.76
C ASN A 143 17.51 8.85 -12.42
N ILE A 144 18.38 7.84 -12.42
CA ILE A 144 18.71 7.07 -11.21
C ILE A 144 19.35 7.91 -10.09
N ASP A 145 20.10 8.96 -10.44
CA ASP A 145 20.72 9.84 -9.44
C ASP A 145 19.66 10.59 -8.64
N LEU A 146 18.57 11.05 -9.28
CA LEU A 146 17.43 11.67 -8.60
C LEU A 146 16.76 10.66 -7.65
N VAL A 147 16.60 9.42 -8.11
CA VAL A 147 15.99 8.33 -7.31
C VAL A 147 16.82 8.05 -6.05
N LEU A 148 18.14 8.00 -6.18
CA LEU A 148 19.04 7.68 -5.07
C LEU A 148 19.23 8.87 -4.12
N THR A 149 19.29 10.10 -4.63
CA THR A 149 19.55 11.31 -3.83
C THR A 149 18.30 11.90 -3.19
N VAL A 150 17.12 11.73 -3.82
CA VAL A 150 15.85 12.27 -3.31
C VAL A 150 14.91 11.15 -2.89
N GLY A 151 14.75 10.12 -3.71
CA GLY A 151 13.81 9.03 -3.45
C GLY A 151 14.18 8.19 -2.22
N LEU A 152 15.44 7.74 -2.13
CA LEU A 152 15.89 6.91 -1.00
C LEU A 152 15.81 7.66 0.35
N PRO A 153 16.28 8.91 0.49
CA PRO A 153 16.12 9.65 1.74
C PRO A 153 14.67 9.95 2.08
N ALA A 154 13.81 10.24 1.08
CA ALA A 154 12.38 10.42 1.30
C ALA A 154 11.74 9.13 1.85
N LEU A 155 12.07 7.97 1.28
CA LEU A 155 11.61 6.68 1.79
C LEU A 155 12.06 6.45 3.23
N ALA A 156 13.33 6.71 3.55
CA ALA A 156 13.86 6.57 4.90
C ALA A 156 13.15 7.50 5.90
N PHE A 157 12.87 8.74 5.50
CA PHE A 157 12.16 9.72 6.33
C PHE A 157 10.72 9.28 6.61
N VAL A 158 10.02 8.70 5.62
CA VAL A 158 8.65 8.15 5.76
C VAL A 158 8.62 6.91 6.67
N MET A 159 9.70 6.14 6.75
CA MET A 159 9.77 4.98 7.66
C MET A 159 9.76 5.36 9.13
N ILE A 160 10.21 6.56 9.50
CA ILE A 160 10.23 7.04 10.89
C ILE A 160 8.81 7.10 11.49
N PRO A 161 7.83 7.82 10.90
CA PRO A 161 6.47 7.84 11.41
C PRO A 161 5.80 6.45 11.32
N ILE A 162 6.12 5.62 10.31
CA ILE A 162 5.62 4.23 10.21
C ILE A 162 5.99 3.45 11.46
N ILE A 163 7.27 3.41 11.80
CA ILE A 163 7.77 2.65 12.96
C ILE A 163 7.15 3.19 14.25
N ALA A 164 7.04 4.51 14.39
CA ALA A 164 6.45 5.14 15.58
C ALA A 164 4.97 4.76 15.76
N VAL A 165 4.18 4.81 14.69
CA VAL A 165 2.76 4.44 14.69
C VAL A 165 2.62 2.96 15.08
N TYR A 166 3.29 2.04 14.38
CA TYR A 166 3.18 0.60 14.67
C TYR A 166 3.66 0.23 16.09
N LYS A 167 4.74 0.85 16.57
CA LYS A 167 5.22 0.65 17.96
C LYS A 167 4.14 1.05 18.97
N SER A 168 3.45 2.17 18.74
CA SER A 168 2.36 2.65 19.59
C SER A 168 1.16 1.69 19.58
N ALA A 169 0.78 1.15 18.42
CA ALA A 169 -0.26 0.12 18.32
C ALA A 169 0.04 -1.11 19.16
N PHE A 170 1.21 -1.71 18.94
CA PHE A 170 1.56 -2.96 19.59
C PHE A 170 1.65 -2.78 21.11
N ALA A 171 2.12 -1.62 21.58
CA ALA A 171 2.10 -1.28 23.00
C ALA A 171 0.66 -1.15 23.55
N ALA A 172 -0.26 -0.53 22.81
CA ALA A 172 -1.66 -0.43 23.20
C ALA A 172 -2.37 -1.79 23.22
N LEU A 173 -2.01 -2.70 22.31
CA LEU A 173 -2.55 -4.06 22.25
C LEU A 173 -2.04 -4.97 23.38
N ARG A 174 -0.82 -4.74 23.91
CA ARG A 174 -0.23 -5.52 25.02
C ARG A 174 -0.73 -5.13 26.42
N LYS A 175 -1.33 -3.94 26.57
CA LYS A 175 -1.85 -3.44 27.87
C LYS A 175 -3.24 -3.98 28.23
N LYS A 176 -3.74 -4.96 27.49
CA LYS A 176 -5.02 -5.65 27.69
C LYS A 176 -4.82 -7.15 27.52
#